data_AF-A0AAJ4IG54-F1
#
_entry.id   AF-A0AAJ4IG54-F1
#
_cell.length_a   1.000
_cell.length_b   1.000
_cell.length_c   1.000
_cell.angle_alpha   90.00
_cell.angle_beta   90.00
_cell.angle_gamma   90.00
#
_symmetry.space_group_name_H-M   'P 1'
#
loop_
_entity.id
_entity.type
_entity.pdbx_description
1 polymer ?
#
loop_
_entity_poly.entity_id
_entity_poly.type
_entity_poly.pdbx_seq_one_letter_code
_entity_poly.pdbx_strand_id
1 'polypeptide(L)'
;MRKNNNKIAGRILLLSSLFAAQAFADVQILGSESEISQAIAQSYRQPVTLYSGHLSQQDLLYVNAGSASEDELNLAQQHIANGDTVVLDLTTIAGEEAQFSLSQKLTGLGISAPVVVTGTYQGDSLVNAIVSDVTDENGNSLNNPAAELDSITHSVQHALDRFGFGGN
;
A
#
# COMPACT_ATOMS: atom_id res chain seq x y z
N MET A 1 -49.65 33.58 -46.69
CA MET A 1 -49.04 34.51 -45.70
C MET A 1 -48.68 33.71 -44.44
N ARG A 2 -47.39 33.74 -44.06
CA ARG A 2 -46.71 33.26 -42.83
C ARG A 2 -47.21 32.04 -42.03
N LYS A 3 -46.32 31.03 -41.95
CA LYS A 3 -46.18 29.98 -40.92
C LYS A 3 -46.09 30.57 -39.51
N ASN A 4 -46.55 29.85 -38.49
CA ASN A 4 -45.97 29.92 -37.14
C ASN A 4 -45.98 28.53 -36.48
N ASN A 5 -44.80 27.91 -36.48
CA ASN A 5 -44.48 26.70 -35.73
C ASN A 5 -43.94 27.13 -34.36
N ASN A 6 -44.72 27.00 -33.30
CA ASN A 6 -44.17 27.10 -31.94
C ASN A 6 -44.14 25.71 -31.31
N LYS A 7 -43.09 24.95 -31.65
CA LYS A 7 -42.70 23.78 -30.87
C LYS A 7 -42.04 24.28 -29.59
N ILE A 8 -42.76 24.20 -28.48
CA ILE A 8 -42.19 24.39 -27.15
C ILE A 8 -41.31 23.16 -26.88
N ALA A 9 -40.03 23.28 -27.17
CA ALA A 9 -39.03 22.28 -26.82
C ALA A 9 -38.85 22.29 -25.30
N GLY A 10 -39.50 21.36 -24.61
CA GLY A 10 -39.28 21.10 -23.20
C GLY A 10 -37.83 20.69 -22.98
N ARG A 11 -37.07 21.53 -22.27
CA ARG A 11 -35.73 21.20 -21.78
C ARG A 11 -35.87 20.15 -20.68
N ILE A 12 -35.64 18.88 -21.02
CA ILE A 12 -35.39 17.83 -20.03
C ILE A 12 -33.97 18.08 -19.49
N LEU A 13 -33.88 18.61 -18.27
CA LEU A 13 -32.64 18.64 -17.50
C LEU A 13 -32.36 17.21 -17.04
N LEU A 14 -31.48 16.51 -17.77
CA LEU A 14 -30.86 15.28 -17.29
C LEU A 14 -29.89 15.67 -16.17
N LEU A 15 -30.36 15.60 -14.92
CA LEU A 15 -29.48 15.51 -13.76
C LEU A 15 -28.81 14.13 -13.82
N SER A 16 -27.71 14.03 -14.56
CA SER A 16 -26.77 12.92 -14.44
C SER A 16 -26.08 13.06 -13.09
N SER A 17 -26.68 12.48 -12.04
CA SER A 17 -26.00 12.22 -10.79
C SER A 17 -24.79 11.33 -11.09
N LEU A 18 -23.62 11.94 -11.21
CA LEU A 18 -22.35 11.22 -11.10
C LEU A 18 -22.30 10.69 -9.67
N PHE A 19 -22.82 9.48 -9.47
CA PHE A 19 -22.27 8.61 -8.45
C PHE A 19 -20.84 8.34 -8.91
N ALA A 20 -19.91 9.18 -8.47
CA ALA A 20 -18.51 8.77 -8.46
C ALA A 20 -18.49 7.47 -7.67
N ALA A 21 -18.31 6.34 -8.36
CA ALA A 21 -18.01 5.10 -7.69
C ALA A 21 -16.70 5.37 -6.95
N GLN A 22 -16.80 5.63 -5.64
CA GLN A 22 -15.64 5.53 -4.77
C GLN A 22 -15.29 4.05 -4.80
N ALA A 23 -14.36 3.69 -5.68
CA ALA A 23 -13.76 2.38 -5.60
C ALA A 23 -12.97 2.39 -4.28
N PHE A 24 -13.45 1.59 -3.33
CA PHE A 24 -12.84 1.46 -2.03
C PHE A 24 -11.60 0.58 -2.20
N ALA A 25 -10.49 1.00 -1.61
CA ALA A 25 -9.24 0.28 -1.60
C ALA A 25 -9.13 -0.47 -0.28
N ASP A 26 -8.91 -1.77 -0.28
CA ASP A 26 -8.72 -2.50 0.98
C ASP A 26 -7.23 -2.64 1.33
N VAL A 27 -6.92 -2.70 2.63
CA VAL A 27 -5.62 -3.22 3.09
C VAL A 27 -5.81 -4.71 3.37
N GLN A 28 -5.41 -5.55 2.42
CA GLN A 28 -5.53 -7.01 2.53
C GLN A 28 -4.27 -7.61 3.17
N ILE A 29 -4.43 -8.48 4.15
CA ILE A 29 -3.33 -9.01 4.97
C ILE A 29 -3.03 -10.48 4.67
N LEU A 30 -1.73 -10.77 4.52
CA LEU A 30 -1.13 -12.10 4.65
C LEU A 30 -0.34 -12.19 5.97
N GLY A 31 -0.50 -13.28 6.70
CA GLY A 31 -0.03 -13.39 8.09
C GLY A 31 -0.95 -12.65 9.08
N SER A 32 -0.35 -12.02 10.10
CA SER A 32 -1.08 -11.30 11.16
C SER A 32 -1.00 -9.77 11.01
N GLU A 33 -2.02 -9.07 11.51
CA GLU A 33 -1.97 -7.61 11.69
C GLU A 33 -0.76 -7.19 12.53
N SER A 34 -0.22 -6.01 12.23
CA SER A 34 0.77 -5.31 13.07
C SER A 34 0.39 -3.84 13.25
N GLU A 35 1.16 -3.14 14.08
CA GLU A 35 1.01 -1.68 14.27
C GLU A 35 1.14 -0.93 12.94
N ILE A 36 1.98 -1.42 12.02
CA ILE A 36 2.17 -0.81 10.70
C ILE A 36 0.92 -0.96 9.83
N SER A 37 0.32 -2.15 9.75
CA SER A 37 -0.91 -2.35 8.96
C SER A 37 -2.07 -1.50 9.47
N GLN A 38 -2.19 -1.38 10.80
CA GLN A 38 -3.21 -0.56 11.43
C GLN A 38 -2.97 0.93 11.15
N ALA A 39 -1.72 1.39 11.26
CA ALA A 39 -1.36 2.78 10.96
C ALA A 39 -1.62 3.15 9.50
N ILE A 40 -1.30 2.27 8.54
CA ILE A 40 -1.62 2.46 7.12
C ILE A 40 -3.13 2.59 6.93
N ALA A 41 -3.90 1.61 7.41
CA ALA A 41 -5.36 1.58 7.27
C ALA A 41 -6.01 2.85 7.85
N GLN A 42 -5.57 3.29 9.04
CA GLN A 42 -6.04 4.51 9.67
C GLN A 42 -5.73 5.76 8.84
N SER A 43 -4.52 5.83 8.26
CA SER A 43 -4.06 6.98 7.47
C SER A 43 -4.88 7.18 6.20
N TYR A 44 -5.22 6.08 5.52
CA TYR A 44 -5.99 6.09 4.28
C TYR A 44 -7.49 5.91 4.49
N ARG A 45 -7.94 5.73 5.75
CA ARG A 45 -9.33 5.41 6.12
C ARG A 45 -9.89 4.20 5.37
N GLN A 46 -9.05 3.20 5.17
CA GLN A 46 -9.40 1.95 4.51
C GLN A 46 -9.58 0.84 5.55
N PRO A 47 -10.44 -0.16 5.31
CA PRO A 47 -10.55 -1.30 6.20
C PRO A 47 -9.33 -2.21 6.08
N VAL A 48 -9.03 -2.90 7.18
CA VAL A 48 -8.12 -4.04 7.19
C VAL A 48 -8.93 -5.32 7.01
N THR A 49 -8.55 -6.15 6.06
CA THR A 49 -9.19 -7.44 5.81
C THR A 49 -8.14 -8.53 5.62
N LEU A 50 -8.49 -9.78 5.92
CA LEU A 50 -7.66 -10.91 5.53
C LEU A 50 -7.70 -11.07 4.01
N TYR A 51 -6.57 -11.50 3.43
CA TYR A 51 -6.50 -11.71 1.99
C TYR A 51 -7.61 -12.65 1.51
N SER A 52 -8.39 -12.16 0.54
CA SER A 52 -9.62 -12.80 0.09
C SER A 52 -9.43 -13.80 -1.05
N GLY A 53 -8.20 -13.96 -1.55
CA GLY A 53 -7.88 -14.73 -2.75
C GLY A 53 -7.72 -13.88 -4.01
N HIS A 54 -8.06 -12.59 -3.95
CA HIS A 54 -7.91 -11.64 -5.05
C HIS A 54 -7.52 -10.26 -4.52
N LEU A 55 -6.62 -9.59 -5.22
CA LEU A 55 -6.21 -8.21 -4.96
C LEU A 55 -6.71 -7.32 -6.11
N SER A 56 -7.52 -6.31 -5.79
CA SER A 56 -7.91 -5.31 -6.77
C SER A 56 -6.71 -4.39 -7.09
N GLN A 57 -6.72 -3.73 -8.25
CA GLN A 57 -5.62 -2.82 -8.65
C GLN A 57 -5.41 -1.66 -7.66
N GLN A 58 -6.42 -1.34 -6.85
CA GLN A 58 -6.38 -0.24 -5.89
C GLN A 58 -6.12 -0.72 -4.47
N ASP A 59 -6.16 -2.03 -4.25
CA ASP A 59 -5.89 -2.61 -2.94
C ASP A 59 -4.39 -2.58 -2.65
N LEU A 60 -4.08 -2.61 -1.36
CA LEU A 60 -2.74 -2.84 -0.85
C LEU A 60 -2.66 -4.26 -0.30
N LEU A 61 -1.65 -5.01 -0.71
CA LEU A 61 -1.28 -6.25 -0.03
C LEU A 61 -0.27 -5.95 1.08
N TYR A 62 -0.68 -6.13 2.32
CA TYR A 62 0.20 -6.07 3.47
C TYR A 62 0.63 -7.48 3.88
N VAL A 63 1.93 -7.68 4.11
CA VAL A 63 2.50 -8.99 4.43
C VAL A 63 3.31 -8.88 5.70
N ASN A 64 2.84 -9.49 6.79
CA ASN A 64 3.64 -9.66 8.00
C ASN A 64 4.51 -10.91 7.85
N ALA A 65 5.76 -10.72 7.45
CA ALA A 65 6.61 -11.81 7.03
C ALA A 65 7.03 -12.75 8.18
N GLY A 66 6.98 -12.28 9.43
CA GLY A 66 7.29 -13.13 10.59
C GLY A 66 6.15 -14.04 11.03
N SER A 67 4.93 -13.81 10.53
CA SER A 67 3.75 -14.62 10.84
C SER A 67 3.11 -15.29 9.63
N ALA A 68 3.42 -14.81 8.42
CA ALA A 68 2.99 -15.44 7.18
C ALA A 68 3.62 -16.84 7.02
N SER A 69 2.80 -17.79 6.57
CA SER A 69 3.23 -19.11 6.14
C SER A 69 4.04 -19.06 4.85
N GLU A 70 4.76 -20.14 4.52
CA GLU A 70 5.53 -20.20 3.27
C GLU A 70 4.64 -20.05 2.02
N ASP A 71 3.42 -20.61 2.04
CA ASP A 71 2.47 -20.46 0.94
C ASP A 71 2.02 -19.01 0.76
N GLU A 72 1.76 -18.29 1.87
CA GLU A 72 1.45 -16.86 1.84
C GLU A 72 2.65 -16.02 1.36
N LEU A 73 3.87 -16.37 1.75
CA LEU A 73 5.07 -15.71 1.25
C LEU A 73 5.28 -15.95 -0.25
N ASN A 74 5.01 -17.16 -0.74
CA ASN A 74 5.05 -17.46 -2.18
C ASN A 74 3.96 -16.69 -2.95
N LEU A 75 2.79 -16.50 -2.36
CA LEU A 75 1.73 -15.67 -2.92
C LEU A 75 2.14 -14.19 -2.96
N ALA A 76 2.74 -13.67 -1.89
CA ALA A 76 3.28 -12.32 -1.87
C ALA A 76 4.32 -12.09 -2.98
N GLN A 77 5.22 -13.05 -3.20
CA GLN A 77 6.19 -13.01 -4.31
C GLN A 77 5.49 -12.92 -5.68
N GLN A 78 4.38 -13.62 -5.88
CA GLN A 78 3.61 -13.55 -7.14
C GLN A 78 3.01 -12.15 -7.34
N HIS A 79 2.43 -11.56 -6.30
CA HIS A 79 1.91 -10.19 -6.36
C HIS A 79 3.00 -9.15 -6.66
N ILE A 80 4.17 -9.28 -6.03
CA ILE A 80 5.33 -8.43 -6.32
C ILE A 80 5.74 -8.58 -7.80
N ALA A 81 5.81 -9.80 -8.32
CA ALA A 81 6.15 -10.07 -9.71
C ALA A 81 5.11 -9.53 -10.71
N ASN A 82 3.84 -9.47 -10.30
CA ASN A 82 2.74 -8.92 -11.10
C ASN A 82 2.70 -7.38 -11.10
N GLY A 83 3.50 -6.72 -10.25
CA GLY A 83 3.53 -5.26 -10.13
C GLY A 83 2.49 -4.70 -9.16
N ASP A 84 1.85 -5.56 -8.37
CA ASP A 84 0.90 -5.12 -7.35
C ASP A 84 1.59 -4.31 -6.25
N THR A 85 0.83 -3.44 -5.58
CA THR A 85 1.35 -2.68 -4.44
C THR A 85 1.43 -3.59 -3.22
N VAL A 86 2.64 -3.84 -2.73
CA VAL A 86 2.90 -4.74 -1.59
C VAL A 86 3.74 -4.04 -0.53
N VAL A 87 3.32 -4.12 0.73
CA VAL A 87 4.12 -3.73 1.90
C VAL A 87 4.57 -5.00 2.61
N LEU A 88 5.87 -5.26 2.58
CA LEU A 88 6.52 -6.35 3.31
C LEU A 88 7.01 -5.82 4.66
N ASP A 89 6.37 -6.26 5.74
CA ASP A 89 6.81 -6.00 7.11
C ASP A 89 7.78 -7.11 7.56
N LEU A 90 9.04 -6.70 7.75
CA LEU A 90 10.17 -7.53 8.17
C LEU A 90 10.62 -7.21 9.60
N THR A 91 9.89 -6.37 10.33
CA THR A 91 10.26 -5.88 11.68
C THR A 91 10.47 -7.01 12.69
N THR A 92 9.71 -8.10 12.55
CA THR A 92 9.81 -9.28 13.41
C THR A 92 10.86 -10.29 12.94
N ILE A 93 11.47 -10.09 11.78
CA ILE A 93 12.54 -10.96 11.26
C ILE A 93 13.85 -10.59 11.95
N ALA A 94 14.38 -11.52 12.73
CA ALA A 94 15.56 -11.29 13.55
C ALA A 94 16.85 -11.28 12.70
N GLY A 95 17.45 -10.09 12.58
CA GLY A 95 18.78 -9.89 12.02
C GLY A 95 18.79 -9.49 10.55
N GLU A 96 19.75 -8.65 10.19
CA GLU A 96 19.89 -8.09 8.84
C GLU A 96 20.07 -9.17 7.76
N GLU A 97 20.80 -10.25 8.05
CA GLU A 97 21.03 -11.34 7.08
C GLU A 97 19.74 -12.10 6.75
N ALA A 98 18.87 -12.30 7.73
CA ALA A 98 17.57 -12.94 7.53
C ALA A 98 16.62 -12.02 6.76
N GLN A 99 16.60 -10.72 7.09
CA GLN A 99 15.86 -9.71 6.35
C GLN A 99 16.32 -9.63 4.89
N PHE A 100 17.64 -9.59 4.65
CA PHE A 100 18.24 -9.59 3.33
C PHE A 100 17.85 -10.83 2.51
N SER A 101 17.97 -12.01 3.12
CA SER A 101 17.69 -13.27 2.44
C SER A 101 16.21 -13.38 2.06
N LEU A 102 15.31 -12.96 2.95
CA LEU A 102 13.87 -13.01 2.71
C LEU A 102 13.42 -11.97 1.69
N SER A 103 13.89 -10.73 1.79
CA SER A 103 13.60 -9.69 0.80
C SER A 103 14.17 -10.06 -0.58
N GLN A 104 15.36 -10.69 -0.65
CA GLN A 104 15.90 -11.21 -1.90
C GLN A 104 15.01 -12.31 -2.50
N LYS A 105 14.52 -13.24 -1.67
CA LYS A 105 13.58 -14.28 -2.12
C LYS A 105 12.32 -13.67 -2.73
N LEU A 106 11.73 -12.68 -2.07
CA LEU A 106 10.42 -12.13 -2.43
C LEU A 106 10.48 -11.09 -3.56
N THR A 107 11.49 -10.21 -3.54
CA THR A 107 11.59 -9.07 -4.47
C THR A 107 12.64 -9.26 -5.56
N GLY A 108 13.53 -10.24 -5.41
CA GLY A 108 14.75 -10.37 -6.22
C GLY A 108 15.89 -9.44 -5.79
N LEU A 109 15.62 -8.48 -4.89
CA LEU A 109 16.58 -7.54 -4.36
C LEU A 109 16.82 -7.82 -2.87
N GLY A 110 18.07 -8.09 -2.50
CA GLY A 110 18.42 -8.27 -1.09
C GLY A 110 18.52 -6.91 -0.39
N ILE A 111 17.57 -6.66 0.51
CA ILE A 111 17.41 -5.42 1.26
C ILE A 111 17.29 -5.74 2.75
N SER A 112 18.18 -5.17 3.55
CA SER A 112 18.12 -5.20 5.01
C SER A 112 17.39 -3.95 5.50
N ALA A 113 16.06 -4.02 5.57
CA ALA A 113 15.22 -2.93 6.06
C ALA A 113 14.02 -3.50 6.84
N PRO A 114 13.52 -2.80 7.87
CA PRO A 114 12.35 -3.25 8.64
C PRO A 114 11.09 -3.33 7.79
N VAL A 115 10.93 -2.47 6.78
CA VAL A 115 9.80 -2.52 5.84
C VAL A 115 10.31 -2.32 4.42
N VAL A 116 9.74 -3.08 3.47
CA VAL A 116 9.98 -2.92 2.04
C VAL A 116 8.65 -2.69 1.34
N VAL A 117 8.55 -1.65 0.51
CA VAL A 117 7.33 -1.34 -0.26
C VAL A 117 7.61 -1.49 -1.74
N THR A 118 6.85 -2.36 -2.42
CA THR A 118 6.93 -2.58 -3.86
C THR A 118 5.68 -2.09 -4.57
N GLY A 119 5.80 -1.72 -5.83
CA GLY A 119 4.68 -1.36 -6.69
C GLY A 119 5.15 -0.88 -8.05
N THR A 120 4.20 -0.53 -8.93
CA THR A 120 4.50 0.03 -10.25
C THR A 120 4.33 1.55 -10.26
N TYR A 121 5.31 2.26 -10.80
CA TYR A 121 5.25 3.71 -11.03
C TYR A 121 5.66 4.01 -12.47
N GLN A 122 4.77 4.64 -13.24
CA GLN A 122 5.01 4.99 -14.65
C GLN A 122 5.39 3.79 -15.56
N GLY A 123 4.95 2.59 -15.20
CA GLY A 123 5.22 1.35 -15.94
C GLY A 123 6.46 0.60 -15.46
N ASP A 124 7.24 1.16 -14.54
CA ASP A 124 8.41 0.52 -13.96
C ASP A 124 8.09 -0.05 -12.56
N SER A 125 8.57 -1.26 -12.27
CA SER A 125 8.53 -1.83 -10.93
C SER A 125 9.56 -1.15 -10.04
N LEU A 126 9.13 -0.64 -8.89
CA LEU A 126 9.97 0.00 -7.89
C LEU A 126 9.92 -0.78 -6.58
N VAL A 127 11.05 -0.74 -5.87
CA VAL A 127 11.21 -1.29 -4.53
C VAL A 127 11.79 -0.20 -3.65
N ASN A 128 11.10 0.15 -2.57
CA ASN A 128 11.52 1.16 -1.61
C ASN A 128 11.89 0.46 -0.30
N ALA A 129 13.13 0.64 0.13
CA ALA A 129 13.56 0.28 1.48
C ALA A 129 13.13 1.37 2.46
N ILE A 130 12.40 1.00 3.50
CA ILE A 130 11.95 1.94 4.52
C ILE A 130 12.74 1.67 5.81
N VAL A 131 13.43 2.69 6.29
CA VAL A 131 14.19 2.69 7.54
C VAL A 131 13.66 3.78 8.47
N SER A 132 13.94 3.65 9.76
CA SER A 132 13.65 4.69 10.75
C SER A 132 14.81 5.68 10.81
N ASP A 133 14.52 6.98 10.69
CA ASP A 133 15.51 8.06 10.73
C ASP A 133 15.55 8.78 12.10
N VAL A 134 15.14 8.09 13.17
CA VAL A 134 15.06 8.70 14.51
C VAL A 134 16.43 8.75 15.17
N THR A 135 17.03 9.94 15.16
CA THR A 135 18.37 10.19 15.70
C THR A 135 18.40 11.33 16.72
N ASP A 136 19.36 11.29 17.63
CA ASP A 136 19.65 12.39 18.56
C ASP A 136 20.34 13.58 17.86
N GLU A 137 20.61 14.64 18.61
CA GLU A 137 21.34 15.83 18.11
C GLU A 137 22.75 15.53 17.57
N ASN A 138 23.30 14.35 17.87
CA ASN A 138 24.61 13.89 17.43
C ASN A 138 24.53 12.85 16.28
N GLY A 139 23.32 12.53 15.78
CA GLY A 139 23.11 11.55 14.73
C GLY A 139 23.09 10.09 15.20
N ASN A 140 23.06 9.81 16.51
CA ASN A 140 22.94 8.45 17.03
C ASN A 140 21.48 8.01 17.05
N SER A 141 21.21 6.74 16.75
CA SER A 141 19.86 6.18 16.86
C SER A 141 19.31 6.38 18.27
N LEU A 142 18.14 7.01 18.38
CA LEU A 142 17.39 7.09 19.62
C LEU A 142 16.51 5.86 19.74
N ASN A 143 16.58 5.15 20.87
CA ASN A 143 15.65 4.08 21.18
C ASN A 143 14.30 4.69 21.59
N ASN A 144 13.44 4.94 20.61
CA ASN A 144 12.09 5.49 20.83
C ASN A 144 11.12 4.78 19.88
N PRO A 145 10.53 3.65 20.31
CA PRO A 145 9.69 2.82 19.45
C PRO A 145 8.51 3.57 18.82
N ALA A 146 7.91 4.52 19.53
CA ALA A 146 6.80 5.31 19.01
C ALA A 146 7.25 6.25 17.88
N ALA A 147 8.38 6.95 18.07
CA ALA A 147 8.93 7.81 17.03
C ALA A 147 9.44 6.99 15.82
N GLU A 148 9.99 5.80 16.06
CA GLU A 148 10.43 4.89 15.00
C GLU A 148 9.25 4.41 14.16
N LEU A 149 8.15 4.00 14.81
CA LEU A 149 6.92 3.61 14.13
C LEU A 149 6.33 4.78 13.32
N ASP A 150 6.30 5.98 13.88
CA ASP A 150 5.83 7.19 13.17
C ASP A 150 6.71 7.49 11.95
N SER A 151 8.03 7.42 12.09
CA SER A 151 8.99 7.60 11.00
C SER A 151 8.79 6.59 9.88
N ILE A 152 8.67 5.30 10.24
CA ILE A 152 8.42 4.22 9.27
C ILE A 152 7.08 4.44 8.58
N THR A 153 6.02 4.72 9.33
CA THR A 153 4.67 4.93 8.79
C THR A 153 4.64 6.09 7.80
N HIS A 154 5.29 7.21 8.12
CA HIS A 154 5.33 8.36 7.22
C HIS A 154 6.05 8.04 5.90
N SER A 155 7.18 7.33 5.98
CA SER A 155 7.92 6.89 4.80
C SER A 155 7.15 5.86 3.97
N VAL A 156 6.42 4.94 4.62
CA VAL A 156 5.51 4.01 3.93
C VAL A 156 4.39 4.78 3.22
N GLN A 157 3.75 5.75 3.88
CA GLN A 157 2.73 6.58 3.25
C GLN A 157 3.26 7.27 2.00
N HIS A 158 4.45 7.86 2.06
CA HIS A 158 5.06 8.52 0.91
C HIS A 158 5.27 7.55 -0.27
N ALA A 159 5.70 6.32 0.00
CA ALA A 159 5.84 5.29 -1.02
C ALA A 159 4.48 4.87 -1.62
N LEU A 160 3.45 4.70 -0.78
CA LEU A 160 2.10 4.34 -1.18
C LEU A 160 1.40 5.43 -2.00
N ASP A 161 1.56 6.70 -1.62
CA ASP A 161 1.07 7.86 -2.37
C ASP A 161 1.63 7.88 -3.79
N ARG A 162 2.93 7.56 -3.92
CA ARG A 162 3.61 7.46 -5.21
C ARG A 162 3.01 6.35 -6.08
N PHE A 163 2.57 5.24 -5.48
CA PHE A 163 1.91 4.14 -6.17
C PHE A 163 0.41 4.39 -6.40
N GLY A 164 -0.14 5.53 -5.95
CA GLY A 164 -1.53 5.91 -6.16
C GLY A 164 -2.51 5.21 -5.21
N PHE A 165 -2.03 4.56 -4.15
CA PHE A 165 -2.89 3.99 -3.13
C PHE A 165 -3.64 5.10 -2.38
N GLY A 166 -4.93 4.88 -2.07
CA GLY A 166 -5.75 5.87 -1.38
C GLY A 166 -6.36 6.98 -2.24
N GLY A 167 -6.08 7.01 -3.55
CA GLY A 167 -6.83 7.83 -4.52
C GLY A 167 -6.40 9.28 -4.66
N ASN A 168 -5.11 9.52 -4.96
CA ASN A 168 -4.62 10.82 -5.43
C ASN A 168 -5.03 11.12 -6.88
#